data_AF-A0A9X1UBW4-F1
#
_entry.id   AF-A0A9X1UBW4-F1
#
_cell.length_a   1.000
_cell.length_b   1.000
_cell.length_c   1.000
_cell.angle_alpha   90.00
_cell.angle_beta   90.00
_cell.angle_gamma   90.00
#
_symmetry.space_group_name_H-M   'P 1'
#
loop_
_entity.id
_entity.type
_entity.pdbx_description
1 polymer ?
#
loop_
_entity_poly.entity_id
_entity_poly.type
_entity_poly.pdbx_seq_one_letter_code
_entity_poly.pdbx_strand_id
1 'polypeptide(L)' 'MVDEVVLKNATETAWSVYRAHHPEVDPQDGRRCLLERHLQRRGEERESDTEALAGFGIAYLQRFFQDGC' A
#
# COMPACT_ATOMS: atom_id res chain seq x y z
N MET A 1 12.79 -1.23 13.14
CA MET A 1 11.98 -2.38 12.68
C MET A 1 10.54 -1.89 12.66
N VAL A 2 9.87 -1.91 11.51
CA VAL A 2 8.48 -1.46 11.43
C VAL A 2 7.59 -2.41 12.20
N ASP A 3 6.67 -1.88 12.99
CA ASP A 3 5.66 -2.66 13.68
C ASP A 3 4.84 -3.46 12.65
N GLU A 4 4.86 -4.79 12.73
CA GLU A 4 4.19 -5.66 11.76
C GLU A 4 2.67 -5.39 11.71
N VAL A 5 2.09 -4.99 12.86
CA VAL A 5 0.69 -4.59 12.97
C VAL A 5 0.42 -3.30 12.21
N VAL A 6 1.31 -2.31 12.33
CA VAL A 6 1.22 -1.03 11.61
C VAL A 6 1.34 -1.27 10.10
N LEU A 7 2.32 -2.07 9.67
CA LEU A 7 2.53 -2.41 8.27
C LEU A 7 1.32 -3.14 7.67
N LYS A 8 0.80 -4.14 8.38
CA LYS A 8 -0.37 -4.91 7.94
C LYS A 8 -1.59 -4.01 7.81
N ASN A 9 -1.90 -3.21 8.83
CA ASN A 9 -3.05 -2.32 8.79
C ASN A 9 -2.93 -1.28 7.68
N ALA A 10 -1.74 -0.68 7.50
CA ALA A 10 -1.51 0.29 6.44
C ALA A 10 -1.69 -0.32 5.04
N THR A 11 -1.19 -1.56 4.85
CA THR A 11 -1.35 -2.32 3.60
C THR A 11 -2.80 -2.63 3.33
N GLU A 12 -3.55 -3.13 4.31
CA GLU A 12 -4.98 -3.44 4.16
C GLU A 12 -5.80 -2.19 3.86
N THR A 13 -5.55 -1.07 4.56
CA THR A 13 -6.24 0.19 4.33
C THR A 13 -5.97 0.72 2.93
N ALA A 14 -4.70 0.82 2.52
CA ALA A 14 -4.34 1.31 1.19
C ALA A 14 -4.90 0.40 0.08
N TRP A 15 -4.82 -0.92 0.26
CA TRP A 15 -5.33 -1.89 -0.70
C TRP A 15 -6.86 -1.86 -0.83
N SER A 16 -7.58 -1.74 0.29
CA SER A 16 -9.03 -1.66 0.31
C SER A 16 -9.54 -0.39 -0.37
N VAL A 17 -8.92 0.76 -0.07
CA VAL A 17 -9.25 2.04 -0.73
C VAL A 17 -8.98 1.96 -2.22
N TYR A 18 -7.82 1.46 -2.63
CA TYR A 18 -7.49 1.31 -4.04
C TYR A 18 -8.51 0.41 -4.77
N ARG A 19 -8.84 -0.76 -4.23
CA ARG A 19 -9.85 -1.66 -4.82
C ARG A 19 -11.26 -1.06 -4.85
N ALA A 20 -11.63 -0.19 -3.92
CA ALA A 20 -12.93 0.49 -3.97
C ALA A 20 -13.05 1.38 -5.22
N HIS A 21 -11.93 1.92 -5.71
CA HIS A 21 -11.86 2.68 -6.96
C HIS A 21 -11.59 1.81 -8.20
N HIS A 22 -11.13 0.57 -8.00
CA HIS A 22 -10.66 -0.35 -9.04
C HIS A 22 -11.30 -1.73 -8.86
N PRO A 23 -12.61 -1.88 -9.14
CA PRO A 23 -13.33 -3.14 -8.97
C PRO A 23 -12.82 -4.24 -9.90
N GLU A 24 -12.13 -3.90 -11.00
CA GLU A 24 -11.48 -4.85 -11.90
C GLU A 24 -10.24 -5.54 -11.30
N VAL A 25 -9.67 -5.02 -10.20
CA VAL A 25 -8.44 -5.53 -9.62
C VAL A 25 -8.74 -6.70 -8.68
N ASP A 26 -8.11 -7.83 -8.96
CA ASP A 26 -8.28 -9.06 -8.16
C ASP A 26 -7.76 -8.87 -6.72
N PRO A 27 -8.45 -9.37 -5.68
CA PRO A 27 -7.99 -9.28 -4.30
C PRO A 27 -6.61 -9.92 -4.03
N GLN A 28 -6.18 -10.86 -4.87
CA GLN A 28 -4.88 -11.54 -4.82
C GLN A 28 -3.90 -11.01 -5.87
N ASP A 29 -4.20 -9.88 -6.52
CA ASP A 29 -3.32 -9.28 -7.51
C ASP A 29 -1.92 -9.00 -6.94
N GLY A 30 -0.89 -9.27 -7.75
CA GLY A 30 0.51 -9.14 -7.35
C GLY A 30 0.91 -7.73 -6.90
N ARG A 31 0.13 -6.70 -7.25
CA ARG A 31 0.31 -5.32 -6.77
C ARG A 31 0.22 -5.22 -5.24
N ARG A 32 -0.54 -6.07 -4.57
CA ARG A 32 -0.61 -6.10 -3.09
C ARG A 32 0.72 -6.48 -2.46
N CYS A 33 1.44 -7.46 -3.03
CA CYS A 33 2.77 -7.83 -2.55
C CYS A 33 3.80 -6.72 -2.78
N LEU A 34 3.70 -6.01 -3.91
CA LEU A 34 4.56 -4.86 -4.21
C LEU A 34 4.29 -3.68 -3.25
N LEU A 35 3.03 -3.43 -2.93
CA LEU A 35 2.60 -2.44 -1.95
C LEU A 35 3.20 -2.73 -0.57
N GLU A 36 3.04 -3.96 -0.06
CA GLU A 36 3.54 -4.35 1.27
C GLU A 36 5.06 -4.14 1.38
N ARG A 37 5.83 -4.56 0.36
CA ARG A 37 7.28 -4.32 0.31
C ARG A 37 7.65 -2.84 0.21
N HIS A 38 6.84 -2.03 -0.48
CA HIS A 38 7.06 -0.58 -0.53
C HIS A 38 6.87 0.04 0.85
N LEU A 39 5.78 -0.31 1.54
CA LEU A 39 5.46 0.20 2.87
C LEU A 39 6.44 -0.26 3.93
N GLN A 40 6.91 -1.51 3.85
CA GLN A 40 7.96 -2.02 4.73
C GLN A 40 9.22 -1.15 4.63
N ARG A 41 9.74 -0.93 3.42
CA ARG A 41 10.90 -0.06 3.20
C ARG A 41 10.66 1.36 3.69
N ARG A 42 9.48 1.93 3.41
CA ARG A 42 9.13 3.28 3.86
C ARG A 42 9.11 3.42 5.38
N GLY A 43 8.53 2.46 6.09
CA GLY A 43 8.50 2.50 7.54
C GLY A 43 9.88 2.23 8.17
N GLU A 44 10.75 1.47 7.49
CA GLU A 44 12.14 1.27 7.94
C GLU A 44 12.98 2.53 7.78
N GLU A 45 12.79 3.27 6.68
CA GLU A 45 13.45 4.56 6.44
C GLU A 45 12.90 5.69 7.32
N ARG A 46 11.63 5.60 7.73
CA ARG A 46 10.97 6.62 8.53
C ARG A 46 9.93 5.99 9.46
N GLU A 47 10.12 6.12 10.76
CA GLU A 47 9.08 5.79 11.74
C GLU A 47 7.80 6.58 11.37
N SER A 48 6.76 5.85 11.00
CA SER A 48 5.51 6.39 10.49
C SER A 48 4.36 5.55 11.02
N ASP A 49 3.31 6.22 11.46
CA ASP A 49 2.07 5.59 11.88
C ASP A 49 1.33 4.94 10.70
N THR A 50 0.39 4.06 11.04
CA THR A 50 -0.47 3.33 10.09
C THR A 50 -1.09 4.24 9.04
N GLU A 51 -1.59 5.41 9.45
CA GLU A 51 -2.32 6.33 8.57
C GLU A 51 -1.38 7.00 7.56
N ALA A 52 -0.18 7.38 7.98
CA ALA A 52 0.85 7.93 7.10
C ALA A 52 1.32 6.88 6.08
N LEU A 53 1.58 5.64 6.53
CA LEU A 53 1.94 4.53 5.65
C LEU A 53 0.83 4.20 4.66
N ALA A 54 -0.43 4.17 5.09
CA ALA A 54 -1.56 3.95 4.19
C ALA A 54 -1.62 5.03 3.09
N GLY A 55 -1.40 6.30 3.45
CA GLY A 55 -1.32 7.41 2.50
C GLY A 55 -0.20 7.22 1.46
N PHE A 56 1.00 6.80 1.90
CA PHE A 56 2.10 6.46 0.97
C PHE A 56 1.73 5.29 0.05
N GLY A 57 1.02 4.29 0.57
CA GLY A 57 0.56 3.14 -0.17
C GLY A 57 -0.42 3.50 -1.30
N ILE A 58 -1.39 4.37 -1.00
CA ILE A 58 -2.36 4.86 -1.99
C ILE A 58 -1.64 5.64 -3.09
N ALA A 59 -0.75 6.56 -2.74
CA ALA A 59 0.02 7.35 -3.71
C ALA A 59 0.90 6.45 -4.61
N TYR A 60 1.51 5.41 -4.04
CA TYR A 60 2.28 4.42 -4.80
C TYR A 60 1.42 3.67 -5.82
N LEU A 61 0.24 3.19 -5.42
CA LEU A 61 -0.69 2.47 -6.30
C LEU A 61 -1.26 3.35 -7.41
N GLN A 62 -1.63 4.60 -7.09
CA GLN A 62 -2.11 5.57 -8.08
C GLN A 62 -1.07 5.84 -9.18
N ARG A 63 0.21 5.92 -8.81
CA ARG A 63 1.29 6.10 -9.78
C ARG A 63 1.51 4.86 -10.65
N PHE A 64 1.30 3.66 -10.10
CA PHE A 64 1.38 2.41 -10.84
C PHE A 64 0.31 2.30 -11.94
N PHE A 65 -0.86 2.93 -11.75
CA PHE A 65 -1.90 3.02 -12.77
C PHE A 65 -1.53 4.01 -13.88
N GLN A 66 -0.90 5.15 -13.54
CA GLN A 66 -0.51 6.16 -14.53
C GLN A 66 0.58 5.69 -15.50
N ASP A 67 1.43 4.75 -15.08
CA ASP A 67 2.48 4.16 -15.92
C ASP A 67 1.96 3.03 -16.84
N GLY A 68 0.67 2.66 -16.72
CA GLY A 68 0.03 1.60 -17.49
C GLY A 68 -1.12 2.10 -18.35
N CYS A 69 -0.79 2.71 -19.49
CA CYS A 69 -1.65 2.75 -20.67
C CYS A 69 -0.82 2.55 -21.94
#